data_AF-A0A0B6ZMM9-F1
#
_entry.id   AF-A0A0B6ZMM9-F1
#
_cell.length_a   1.000
_cell.length_b   1.000
_cell.length_c   1.000
_cell.angle_alpha   90.00
_cell.angle_beta   90.00
_cell.angle_gamma   90.00
#
_symmetry.space_group_name_H-M   'P 1'
#
loop_
_entity.id
_entity.type
_entity.pdbx_description
1 polymer ?
#
loop_
_entity_poly.entity_id
_entity_poly.type
_entity_poly.pdbx_seq_one_letter_code
_entity_poly.pdbx_strand_id
1 'polypeptide(L)'
;MISIQRVIRTRLYYLSLRMASAQMASATSYKNPKLISIPEVEIDKNGKFKYILVKVHDPDMDREFKHIIRGTSKAAYHADIYDTVVGQIEEKGLDCEVLGGGRIEHEPAKKSIKIYGYSQQYGQADHSIAHSLLLRKFKDYDQITWSNEGY
;
A
#
# COMPACT_ATOMS: atom_id res chain seq x y z
N MET A 1 27.06 36.19 4.14
CA MET A 1 27.73 34.87 4.25
C MET A 1 26.75 33.88 4.86
N ILE A 2 26.07 33.07 4.05
CA ILE A 2 25.12 32.05 4.55
C ILE A 2 25.97 30.95 5.21
N SER A 3 25.84 30.80 6.53
CA SER A 3 26.64 29.87 7.33
C SER A 3 26.51 28.44 6.81
N ILE A 4 27.64 27.82 6.50
CA ILE A 4 27.78 26.43 6.03
C ILE A 4 27.09 25.45 7.02
N GLN A 5 27.05 25.77 8.31
CA GLN A 5 26.33 24.97 9.33
C GLN A 5 24.82 24.93 9.09
N ARG A 6 24.21 26.01 8.56
CA ARG A 6 22.77 26.08 8.29
C ARG A 6 22.38 25.21 7.10
N VAL A 7 23.23 25.17 6.07
CA VAL A 7 23.01 24.33 4.87
C VAL A 7 23.18 22.83 5.20
N ILE A 8 24.17 22.47 6.01
CA ILE A 8 24.39 21.07 6.44
C ILE A 8 23.24 20.57 7.32
N ARG A 9 22.73 21.41 8.25
CA ARG A 9 21.56 21.07 9.07
C ARG A 9 20.29 20.86 8.24
N THR A 10 20.04 21.71 7.24
CA THR A 10 18.87 21.56 6.35
C THR A 10 19.00 20.33 5.46
N ARG A 11 20.22 19.99 4.99
CA ARG A 11 20.46 18.79 4.19
C ARG A 11 20.35 17.51 5.01
N LEU A 12 20.80 17.50 6.27
CA LEU A 12 20.59 16.40 7.21
C LEU A 12 19.11 16.25 7.62
N TYR A 13 18.36 17.36 7.75
CA TYR A 13 16.91 17.32 7.96
C TYR A 13 16.16 16.73 6.75
N TYR A 14 16.53 17.12 5.53
CA TYR A 14 15.95 16.53 4.31
C TYR A 14 16.34 15.06 4.11
N LEU A 15 17.51 14.65 4.60
CA LEU A 15 17.93 13.25 4.60
C LEU A 15 17.22 12.45 5.71
N SER A 16 16.95 13.04 6.87
CA SER A 16 16.22 12.40 7.97
C SER A 16 14.71 12.32 7.72
N LEU A 17 14.11 13.29 7.01
CA LEU A 17 12.73 13.21 6.53
C LEU A 17 12.53 12.17 5.41
N ARG A 18 13.60 11.59 4.87
CA ARG A 18 13.56 10.47 3.91
C ARG A 18 13.64 9.09 4.56
N MET A 19 13.73 8.99 5.88
CA MET A 19 13.99 7.71 6.58
C MET A 19 12.90 7.28 7.57
N ALA A 20 11.64 7.52 7.21
CA ALA A 20 10.53 6.75 7.75
C ALA A 20 9.67 6.25 6.60
N SER A 21 10.25 5.45 5.69
CA SER A 21 9.39 4.58 4.89
C SER A 21 8.73 3.62 5.88
N ALA A 22 7.41 3.69 6.03
CA ALA A 22 6.69 2.63 6.71
C ALA A 22 7.14 1.29 6.10
N GLN A 23 7.68 0.42 6.95
CA GLN A 23 8.26 -0.84 6.53
C GLN A 23 7.18 -1.66 5.82
N MET A 24 7.30 -1.85 4.50
CA MET A 24 6.27 -2.56 3.71
C MET A 24 6.15 -4.04 4.06
N ALA A 25 7.20 -4.65 4.61
CA ALA A 25 7.18 -6.00 5.11
C ALA A 25 8.29 -6.22 6.13
N SER A 26 8.07 -7.12 7.09
CA SER A 26 9.10 -7.58 8.02
C SER A 26 10.31 -8.16 7.28
N ALA A 27 11.49 -8.08 7.89
CA ALA A 27 12.76 -8.44 7.25
C ALA A 27 12.84 -9.91 6.83
N THR A 28 12.08 -10.82 7.46
CA THR A 28 12.11 -12.26 7.15
C THR A 28 10.92 -12.75 6.34
N SER A 29 9.90 -11.91 6.11
CA SER A 29 8.65 -12.30 5.43
C SER A 29 8.83 -13.01 4.09
N TYR A 30 9.92 -12.71 3.36
CA TYR A 30 10.27 -13.36 2.09
C TYR A 30 10.69 -14.83 2.24
N LYS A 31 10.89 -15.32 3.46
CA LYS A 31 11.18 -16.72 3.78
C LYS A 31 9.94 -17.49 4.26
N ASN A 32 8.88 -16.78 4.67
CA ASN A 32 7.65 -17.40 5.15
C ASN A 32 6.80 -17.87 3.96
N PRO A 33 6.60 -19.20 3.77
CA PRO A 33 5.89 -19.72 2.61
C PRO A 33 4.42 -19.29 2.56
N LYS A 34 3.74 -19.16 3.70
CA LYS A 34 2.36 -18.68 3.76
C LYS A 34 2.28 -17.25 3.23
N LEU A 35 3.13 -16.37 3.74
CA LEU A 35 3.18 -14.97 3.30
C LEU A 35 3.60 -14.85 1.84
N ILE A 36 4.61 -15.58 1.36
CA ILE A 36 5.03 -15.55 -0.06
C ILE A 36 3.85 -15.89 -0.98
N SER A 37 2.98 -16.81 -0.58
CA SER A 37 1.85 -17.26 -1.39
C SER A 37 0.73 -16.22 -1.61
N ILE A 38 0.78 -15.09 -0.90
CA ILE A 38 -0.19 -13.99 -1.05
C ILE A 38 0.34 -12.95 -2.04
N PRO A 39 -0.36 -12.59 -3.13
CA PRO A 39 0.11 -11.51 -3.99
C PRO A 39 0.12 -10.15 -3.29
N GLU A 40 1.17 -9.33 -3.47
CA GLU A 40 1.25 -7.99 -2.87
C GLU A 40 0.22 -7.02 -3.44
N VAL A 41 -0.11 -7.16 -4.72
CA VAL A 41 -1.01 -6.27 -5.45
C VAL A 41 -2.02 -7.08 -6.24
N GLU A 42 -3.30 -6.89 -5.94
CA GLU A 42 -4.41 -7.33 -6.78
C GLU A 42 -5.39 -6.16 -6.93
N ILE A 43 -5.41 -5.58 -8.12
CA ILE A 43 -6.30 -4.47 -8.47
C ILE A 43 -6.96 -4.71 -9.83
N ASP A 44 -8.12 -4.12 -10.07
CA ASP A 44 -8.77 -4.14 -11.38
C ASP A 44 -7.84 -3.57 -12.48
N LYS A 45 -7.97 -4.13 -13.68
CA LYS A 45 -7.08 -3.83 -14.81
C LYS A 45 -7.20 -2.40 -15.33
N ASN A 46 -8.28 -1.69 -15.05
CA ASN A 46 -8.52 -0.29 -15.42
C ASN A 46 -9.69 0.28 -14.63
N GLY A 47 -9.89 1.59 -14.72
CA GLY A 47 -11.04 2.29 -14.19
C GLY A 47 -10.79 2.98 -12.85
N LYS A 48 -11.87 3.42 -12.21
CA LYS A 48 -11.87 4.10 -10.91
C LYS A 48 -12.54 3.20 -9.88
N PHE A 49 -11.85 2.90 -8.80
CA PHE A 49 -12.36 1.97 -7.80
C PHE A 49 -11.79 2.22 -6.41
N LYS A 50 -12.46 1.65 -5.41
CA LYS A 50 -12.00 1.67 -4.02
C LYS A 50 -10.85 0.67 -3.84
N TYR A 51 -9.95 0.96 -2.92
CA TYR A 51 -8.92 0.03 -2.49
C TYR A 51 -8.69 0.10 -0.98
N ILE A 52 -8.24 -1.00 -0.40
CA ILE A 52 -7.77 -1.11 0.98
C ILE A 52 -6.28 -1.46 1.02
N LEU A 53 -5.59 -0.90 2.02
CA LEU A 53 -4.25 -1.31 2.43
C LEU A 53 -4.39 -2.26 3.61
N VAL A 54 -3.81 -3.45 3.50
CA VAL A 54 -3.97 -4.51 4.50
C VAL A 54 -2.60 -4.99 4.96
N LYS A 55 -2.43 -5.13 6.27
CA LYS A 55 -1.30 -5.82 6.87
C LYS A 55 -1.68 -7.27 7.07
N VAL A 56 -0.97 -8.17 6.40
CA VAL A 56 -1.11 -9.62 6.59
C VAL A 56 0.03 -10.10 7.46
N HIS A 57 -0.26 -10.90 8.47
CA HIS A 57 0.74 -11.43 9.40
C HIS A 57 0.51 -12.91 9.67
N ASP A 58 1.60 -13.60 9.99
CA ASP A 58 1.53 -15.01 10.41
C ASP A 58 1.37 -15.05 11.94
N PRO A 59 0.24 -15.52 12.48
CA PRO A 59 0.02 -15.53 13.93
C PRO A 59 0.99 -16.48 14.66
N ASP A 60 1.60 -17.42 13.93
CA ASP A 60 2.55 -18.38 14.50
C ASP A 60 3.98 -17.80 14.60
N MET A 61 4.25 -16.63 14.02
CA MET A 61 5.58 -16.04 13.90
C MET A 61 5.61 -14.60 14.41
N ASP A 62 6.39 -14.32 15.45
CA ASP A 62 6.43 -12.99 16.07
C ASP A 62 6.86 -11.91 15.07
N ARG A 63 6.01 -10.89 14.94
CA ARG A 63 6.23 -9.68 14.12
C ARG A 63 6.50 -9.96 12.64
N GLU A 64 6.11 -11.12 12.12
CA GLU A 64 6.26 -11.42 10.70
C GLU A 64 5.01 -10.98 9.91
N PHE A 65 5.20 -9.99 9.04
CA PHE A 65 4.11 -9.40 8.27
C PHE A 65 4.56 -8.92 6.89
N LYS A 66 3.59 -8.64 6.03
CA LYS A 66 3.73 -7.79 4.86
C LYS A 66 2.46 -7.00 4.57
N HIS A 67 2.62 -5.91 3.84
CA HIS A 67 1.52 -5.11 3.34
C HIS A 67 1.09 -5.58 1.95
N ILE A 68 -0.21 -5.57 1.72
CA ILE A 68 -0.83 -5.85 0.44
C ILE A 68 -1.86 -4.76 0.13
N ILE A 69 -2.15 -4.57 -1.15
CA ILE A 69 -3.29 -3.77 -1.60
C ILE A 69 -4.28 -4.61 -2.38
N ARG A 70 -5.56 -4.31 -2.16
CA ARG A 70 -6.71 -4.95 -2.80
C ARG A 70 -7.67 -3.88 -3.26
N GLY A 71 -8.06 -3.88 -4.53
CA GLY A 71 -8.95 -2.87 -5.08
C GLY A 71 -9.77 -3.36 -6.27
N THR A 72 -11.08 -3.10 -6.25
CA THR A 72 -11.97 -3.55 -7.32
C THR A 72 -13.17 -2.63 -7.49
N SER A 73 -13.63 -2.50 -8.73
CA SER A 73 -14.83 -1.73 -9.11
C SER A 73 -16.12 -2.43 -8.72
N LYS A 74 -16.08 -3.74 -8.43
CA LYS A 74 -17.25 -4.52 -8.02
C LYS A 74 -17.70 -4.22 -6.59
N ALA A 75 -16.82 -3.69 -5.76
CA ALA A 75 -17.10 -3.39 -4.36
C ALA A 75 -17.76 -2.01 -4.23
N ALA A 76 -18.94 -1.97 -3.61
CA ALA A 76 -19.64 -0.73 -3.32
C ALA A 76 -18.94 0.02 -2.17
N TYR A 77 -18.37 -0.71 -1.21
CA TYR A 77 -17.69 -0.20 -0.03
C TYR A 77 -16.30 -0.83 0.15
N HIS A 78 -15.46 -0.18 0.96
CA HIS A 78 -14.16 -0.74 1.34
C HIS A 78 -14.30 -2.03 2.15
N ALA A 79 -15.38 -2.16 2.93
CA ALA A 79 -15.69 -3.35 3.72
C ALA A 79 -15.95 -4.58 2.82
N ASP A 80 -16.67 -4.42 1.70
CA ASP A 80 -16.91 -5.53 0.78
C ASP A 80 -15.61 -6.13 0.21
N ILE A 81 -14.57 -5.29 0.04
CA ILE A 81 -13.24 -5.75 -0.36
C ILE A 81 -12.62 -6.57 0.77
N TYR A 82 -12.72 -6.08 2.02
CA TYR A 82 -12.18 -6.77 3.18
C TYR A 82 -12.86 -8.12 3.42
N ASP A 83 -14.20 -8.20 3.33
CA ASP A 83 -14.96 -9.44 3.52
C ASP A 83 -14.52 -10.55 2.56
N THR A 84 -14.12 -10.18 1.34
CA THR A 84 -13.56 -11.13 0.36
C THR A 84 -12.12 -11.53 0.70
N VAL A 85 -11.32 -10.56 1.13
CA VAL A 85 -9.88 -10.74 1.38
C VAL A 85 -9.63 -11.56 2.65
N VAL A 86 -10.39 -11.31 3.71
CA VAL A 86 -10.18 -11.96 5.02
C VAL A 86 -10.30 -13.48 4.90
N GLY A 87 -11.34 -13.99 4.22
CA GLY A 87 -11.50 -15.44 4.02
C GLY A 87 -10.32 -16.06 3.26
N GLN A 88 -9.82 -15.39 2.22
CA GLN A 88 -8.66 -15.87 1.45
C GLN A 88 -7.35 -15.87 2.27
N ILE A 89 -7.22 -14.97 3.24
CA ILE A 89 -6.05 -14.91 4.13
C ILE A 89 -6.15 -15.99 5.21
N GLU A 90 -7.31 -16.11 5.86
CA GLU A 90 -7.57 -17.10 6.91
C GLU A 90 -7.45 -18.54 6.40
N GLU A 91 -7.90 -18.82 5.17
CA GLU A 91 -7.72 -20.13 4.50
C GLU A 91 -6.24 -20.55 4.40
N LYS A 92 -5.31 -19.60 4.45
CA LYS A 92 -3.86 -19.87 4.45
C LYS A 92 -3.24 -19.94 5.84
N GLY A 93 -4.06 -19.89 6.90
CA GLY A 93 -3.59 -19.86 8.28
C GLY A 93 -2.82 -18.58 8.62
N LEU A 94 -3.26 -17.45 8.07
CA LEU A 94 -2.74 -16.10 8.30
C LEU A 94 -3.85 -15.22 8.89
N ASP A 95 -3.47 -14.09 9.47
CA ASP A 95 -4.41 -13.07 9.97
C ASP A 95 -4.13 -11.70 9.31
N CYS A 96 -5.11 -10.81 9.27
CA CYS A 96 -4.97 -9.50 8.63
C CYS A 96 -5.76 -8.35 9.25
N GLU A 97 -5.17 -7.16 9.13
CA GLU A 97 -5.70 -5.90 9.63
C GLU A 97 -5.79 -4.87 8.48
N VAL A 98 -6.92 -4.18 8.36
CA VAL A 98 -7.06 -3.06 7.42
C VAL A 98 -6.43 -1.80 8.02
N LEU A 99 -5.41 -1.27 7.36
CA LEU A 99 -4.69 -0.07 7.78
C LEU A 99 -5.25 1.24 7.18
N GLY A 100 -6.37 1.13 6.48
CA GLY A 100 -7.03 2.24 5.81
C GLY A 100 -7.38 1.91 4.37
N GLY A 101 -7.97 2.89 3.68
CA GLY A 101 -8.26 2.76 2.26
C GLY A 101 -8.18 4.08 1.50
N GLY A 102 -8.61 4.02 0.26
CA GLY A 102 -8.73 5.16 -0.64
C GLY A 102 -9.33 4.74 -1.97
N ARG A 103 -8.94 5.42 -3.03
CA ARG A 103 -9.31 5.12 -4.40
C ARG A 103 -8.09 5.02 -5.30
N ILE A 104 -8.25 4.23 -6.35
CA ILE A 104 -7.31 4.09 -7.44
C ILE A 104 -8.03 4.46 -8.73
N GLU A 105 -7.39 5.32 -9.52
CA GLU A 105 -7.69 5.52 -10.94
C GLU A 105 -6.57 4.86 -11.74
N HIS A 106 -6.91 3.82 -12.50
CA HIS A 106 -5.99 3.02 -13.27
C HIS A 106 -6.28 3.19 -14.77
N GLU A 107 -5.36 3.79 -15.51
CA GLU A 107 -5.48 4.07 -16.94
C GLU A 107 -4.33 3.41 -17.73
N PRO A 108 -4.45 2.12 -18.12
CA PRO A 108 -3.38 1.40 -18.82
C PRO A 108 -2.96 2.04 -20.15
N ALA A 109 -3.92 2.62 -20.88
CA ALA A 109 -3.64 3.29 -22.16
C ALA A 109 -2.68 4.49 -22.00
N LYS A 110 -2.70 5.13 -20.83
CA LYS A 110 -1.79 6.22 -20.45
C LYS A 110 -0.63 5.74 -19.58
N LYS A 111 -0.55 4.42 -19.31
CA LYS A 111 0.43 3.83 -18.40
C LYS A 111 0.47 4.55 -17.05
N SER A 112 -0.71 4.90 -16.53
CA SER A 112 -0.83 5.71 -15.32
C SER A 112 -1.72 5.08 -14.25
N ILE A 113 -1.34 5.32 -13.00
CA ILE A 113 -2.11 4.99 -11.81
C ILE A 113 -2.07 6.19 -10.85
N LYS A 114 -3.23 6.61 -10.36
CA LYS A 114 -3.36 7.65 -9.33
C LYS A 114 -4.04 7.08 -8.10
N ILE A 115 -3.42 7.27 -6.93
CA ILE A 115 -3.91 6.80 -5.62
C ILE A 115 -4.32 8.02 -4.80
N TYR A 116 -5.52 8.02 -4.23
CA TYR A 116 -6.02 9.20 -3.51
C TYR A 116 -7.17 8.89 -2.55
N GLY A 117 -7.64 9.91 -1.84
CA GLY A 117 -8.86 9.85 -1.02
C GLY A 117 -8.72 9.02 0.26
N TYR A 118 -9.83 8.45 0.73
CA TYR A 118 -9.87 7.71 2.00
C TYR A 118 -11.02 6.69 2.02
N SER A 119 -10.99 5.78 3.00
CA SER A 119 -12.13 4.94 3.36
C SER A 119 -12.95 5.62 4.45
N GLN A 120 -14.28 5.66 4.31
CA GLN A 120 -15.15 6.20 5.36
C GLN A 120 -15.06 5.39 6.67
N GLN A 121 -14.96 4.06 6.57
CA GLN A 121 -14.90 3.17 7.74
C GLN A 121 -13.48 3.07 8.31
N TYR A 122 -12.49 2.76 7.47
CA TYR A 122 -11.11 2.50 7.89
C TYR A 122 -10.18 3.73 7.88
N GLY A 123 -10.67 4.92 7.50
CA GLY A 123 -9.83 6.11 7.35
C GLY A 123 -8.92 6.10 6.11
N GLN A 124 -7.99 7.06 6.05
CA GLN A 124 -7.03 7.20 4.96
C GLN A 124 -5.86 6.23 5.15
N ALA A 125 -5.59 5.39 4.15
CA ALA A 125 -4.37 4.58 4.10
C ALA A 125 -3.13 5.46 3.91
N ASP A 126 -1.97 4.99 4.35
CA ASP A 126 -0.69 5.52 3.88
C ASP A 126 -0.50 5.19 2.39
N HIS A 127 -0.86 6.14 1.53
CA HIS A 127 -0.81 5.97 0.09
C HIS A 127 0.62 5.81 -0.45
N SER A 128 1.64 6.20 0.31
CA SER A 128 3.03 6.01 -0.10
C SER A 128 3.43 4.53 -0.10
N ILE A 129 2.82 3.71 0.77
CA ILE A 129 2.97 2.25 0.78
C ILE A 129 2.33 1.65 -0.47
N ALA A 130 1.07 2.01 -0.74
CA ALA A 130 0.35 1.55 -1.92
C ALA A 130 1.10 1.91 -3.21
N HIS A 131 1.63 3.15 -3.28
CA HIS A 131 2.46 3.64 -4.38
C HIS A 131 3.71 2.79 -4.58
N SER A 132 4.43 2.48 -3.50
CA SER A 132 5.63 1.65 -3.55
C SER A 132 5.35 0.21 -4.00
N LEU A 133 4.23 -0.38 -3.58
CA LEU A 133 3.78 -1.70 -4.05
C LEU A 133 3.44 -1.68 -5.55
N LEU A 134 2.75 -0.63 -6.01
CA LEU A 134 2.37 -0.47 -7.40
C LEU A 134 3.58 -0.25 -8.31
N LEU A 135 4.57 0.55 -7.89
CA LEU A 135 5.84 0.69 -8.61
C LEU A 135 6.58 -0.64 -8.80
N ARG A 136 6.53 -1.54 -7.80
CA ARG A 136 7.12 -2.88 -7.95
C ARG A 136 6.38 -3.74 -8.98
N LYS A 137 5.05 -3.63 -9.04
CA LYS A 137 4.18 -4.45 -9.89
C LYS A 137 4.14 -3.95 -11.34
N PHE A 138 4.03 -2.64 -11.54
CA PHE A 138 3.83 -1.98 -12.84
C PHE A 138 5.10 -1.22 -13.24
N LYS A 139 6.18 -1.97 -13.49
CA LYS A 139 7.51 -1.40 -13.80
C LYS A 139 7.57 -0.66 -15.14
N ASP A 140 6.61 -0.94 -16.01
CA ASP A 140 6.48 -0.40 -17.37
C ASP A 140 5.55 0.82 -17.45
N TYR A 141 5.02 1.26 -16.30
CA TYR A 141 4.14 2.43 -16.20
C TYR A 141 4.95 3.71 -16.04
N ASP A 142 4.55 4.77 -16.75
CA ASP A 142 5.27 6.04 -16.78
C ASP A 142 4.92 6.91 -15.56
N GLN A 143 3.67 6.82 -15.08
CA GLN A 143 3.17 7.72 -14.03
C GLN A 143 2.36 6.97 -12.97
N ILE A 144 3.00 6.63 -11.86
CA ILE A 144 2.30 6.19 -10.65
C ILE A 144 2.43 7.32 -9.64
N THR A 145 1.29 7.87 -9.18
CA THR A 145 1.25 9.04 -8.29
C THR A 145 0.28 8.82 -7.14
N TRP A 146 0.47 9.60 -6.07
CA TRP A 146 -0.47 9.62 -4.96
C TRP A 146 -0.66 11.03 -4.38
N SER A 147 -1.80 11.25 -3.75
CA SER A 147 -2.11 12.46 -2.96
C SER A 147 -3.03 12.10 -1.80
N ASN A 148 -2.86 12.77 -0.65
CA ASN A 148 -3.77 12.63 0.49
C ASN A 148 -5.07 13.44 0.34
N GLU A 149 -5.26 14.08 -0.80
CA GLU A 149 -6.43 14.89 -1.11
C GLU A 149 -7.49 14.12 -1.92
N GLY A 150 -8.69 14.69 -2.00
CA GLY A 150 -9.79 14.18 -2.82
C GLY A 150 -10.65 13.12 -2.11
N TYR A 151 -11.67 12.65 -2.82
CA TYR A 151 -12.53 11.53 -2.40
C TYR A 151 -12.76 10.55 -3.52
#